data_AF-A0A536SYH9-F1
#
_entry.id   AF-A0A536SYH9-F1
#
_cell.length_a   1.000
_cell.length_b   1.000
_cell.length_c   1.000
_cell.angle_alpha   90.00
_cell.angle_beta   90.00
_cell.angle_gamma   90.00
#
_symmetry.space_group_name_H-M   'P 1'
#
loop_
_entity.id
_entity.type
_entity.pdbx_description
1 polymer ?
#
loop_
_entity_poly.entity_id
_entity_poly.type
_entity_poly.pdbx_seq_one_letter_code
_entity_poly.pdbx_strand_id
1 'polypeptide(L)' 'MLKTLQEHSLVPGAIKVVLTNHANAEYRDLSLRLGADRFFDKSSETWEALALISALAGERLSQGAPLRHSSTIFSTS' A
#
# COMPACT_ATOMS: atom_id res chain seq x y z
N MET A 1 7.40 11.93 -14.43
CA MET A 1 8.83 11.52 -14.51
C MET A 1 9.09 10.58 -13.34
N LEU A 2 9.90 9.53 -13.48
CA LEU A 2 10.06 8.51 -12.42
C LEU A 2 10.70 9.05 -11.12
N LYS A 3 11.44 10.18 -11.22
CA LYS A 3 12.05 10.91 -10.10
C LYS A 3 11.06 11.32 -8.99
N THR A 4 9.78 11.47 -9.34
CA THR A 4 8.68 11.74 -8.40
C THR A 4 8.58 10.69 -7.28
N LEU A 5 9.04 9.45 -7.50
CA LEU A 5 9.10 8.41 -6.47
C LEU A 5 10.03 8.79 -5.30
N GLN A 6 11.09 9.55 -5.57
CA GLN A 6 12.03 10.03 -4.54
C GLN A 6 11.58 11.34 -3.91
N GLU A 7 10.91 12.20 -4.68
CA GLU A 7 10.60 13.59 -4.29
C GLU A 7 9.40 13.69 -3.33
N HIS A 8 8.47 12.74 -3.38
CA HIS A 8 7.29 12.77 -2.51
C HIS A 8 7.54 12.04 -1.19
N SER A 9 7.68 12.83 -0.12
CA SER A 9 7.53 12.36 1.25
C SER A 9 6.08 11.92 1.46
N LEU A 10 5.86 10.62 1.40
CA LEU A 10 4.58 10.03 1.81
C LEU A 10 4.59 9.84 3.32
N VAL A 11 3.40 9.67 3.90
CA VAL A 11 3.27 9.28 5.30
C VAL A 11 4.12 8.03 5.60
N PRO A 12 4.78 7.95 6.77
CA PRO A 12 5.54 6.77 7.15
C PRO A 12 4.70 5.50 7.00
N GLY A 13 5.25 4.49 6.33
CA GLY A 13 4.55 3.22 6.08
C GLY A 13 3.58 3.21 4.89
N ALA A 14 3.53 4.28 4.08
CA ALA A 14 2.84 4.25 2.79
C ALA A 14 3.52 3.27 1.81
N ILE A 15 2.72 2.54 1.04
CA ILE A 15 3.18 1.61 0.01
C ILE A 15 3.08 2.30 -1.36
N LYS A 16 4.18 2.37 -2.09
CA LYS A 16 4.29 2.95 -3.43
C LYS A 16 4.19 1.85 -4.49
N VAL A 17 3.12 1.89 -5.29
CA VAL A 17 2.90 0.96 -6.40
C VAL A 17 3.05 1.68 -7.73
N VAL A 18 3.87 1.13 -8.63
CA VAL A 18 3.98 1.59 -10.03
C VAL A 18 3.14 0.69 -10.92
N LEU A 19 2.19 1.26 -11.66
CA LEU A 19 1.39 0.58 -12.69
C LEU A 19 1.64 1.29 -14.03
N THR A 20 2.26 0.60 -14.99
CA THR A 20 2.76 1.25 -16.22
C THR A 20 2.61 0.38 -17.46
N ASN A 21 2.42 1.00 -18.62
CA ASN A 21 2.45 0.31 -19.92
C ASN A 21 3.90 -0.04 -20.38
N HIS A 22 4.92 0.47 -19.69
CA HIS A 22 6.33 0.29 -20.06
C HIS A 22 7.05 -0.65 -19.10
N ALA A 23 6.55 -1.88 -18.99
CA ALA A 23 6.96 -2.86 -17.99
C ALA A 23 8.23 -3.67 -18.36
N ASN A 24 9.24 -3.01 -18.91
CA ASN A 24 10.52 -3.67 -19.17
C ASN A 24 11.38 -3.75 -17.89
N ALA A 25 12.40 -4.60 -17.91
CA ALA A 25 13.27 -4.86 -16.76
C ALA A 25 13.98 -3.59 -16.25
N GLU A 26 14.42 -2.72 -17.16
CA GLU A 26 15.11 -1.48 -16.82
C GLU A 26 14.21 -0.53 -16.00
N TYR A 27 12.96 -0.33 -16.43
CA TYR A 27 12.00 0.50 -15.71
C TYR A 27 11.59 -0.11 -14.37
N ARG A 28 11.49 -1.44 -14.30
CA ARG A 28 11.22 -2.15 -13.04
C ARG A 28 12.33 -1.88 -12.03
N ASP A 29 13.58 -2.15 -12.42
CA ASP A 29 14.74 -2.01 -11.52
C ASP A 29 14.96 -0.55 -11.11
N LEU A 30 14.79 0.38 -12.05
CA LEU A 30 14.86 1.80 -11.74
C LEU A 30 13.75 2.23 -10.77
N SER A 31 12.51 1.77 -10.96
CA SER A 31 11.39 2.11 -10.06
C SER A 31 11.65 1.63 -8.63
N LEU A 32 12.15 0.41 -8.47
CA LEU A 32 12.49 -0.16 -7.16
C LEU A 32 13.61 0.62 -6.50
N ARG A 33 14.68 0.97 -7.24
CA ARG A 33 15.79 1.80 -6.73
C ARG A 33 15.35 3.20 -6.31
N LEU A 34 14.31 3.75 -6.95
CA LEU A 34 13.75 5.07 -6.62
C LEU A 34 12.72 5.02 -5.48
N GLY A 35 12.47 3.84 -4.89
CA GLY A 35 11.63 3.69 -3.71
C GLY A 35 10.20 3.21 -3.99
N ALA A 36 9.92 2.62 -5.15
CA ALA A 36 8.70 1.84 -5.31
C ALA A 36 8.78 0.54 -4.51
N ASP A 37 7.68 0.15 -3.87
CA ASP A 37 7.55 -1.13 -3.18
C ASP A 37 7.13 -2.25 -4.13
N ARG A 38 6.31 -1.91 -5.16
CA ARG A 38 5.78 -2.86 -6.15
C ARG A 38 5.71 -2.23 -7.53
N PHE A 39 5.78 -3.06 -8.56
CA PHE A 39 5.77 -2.67 -9.97
C PHE A 39 4.93 -3.68 -10.76
N PHE A 40 4.03 -3.19 -11.61
CA PHE A 40 3.10 -3.98 -12.40
C PHE A 40 2.99 -3.43 -13.83
N ASP A 41 2.88 -4.35 -14.79
CA ASP A 41 2.46 -4.08 -16.14
C ASP A 41 0.96 -3.76 -16.18
N LYS A 42 0.61 -2.58 -16.67
CA LYS A 42 -0.78 -2.15 -16.82
C LYS A 42 -1.55 -3.00 -17.84
N SER A 43 -0.87 -3.58 -18.84
CA SER A 43 -1.54 -4.35 -19.89
C SER A 43 -1.94 -5.76 -19.45
N SER A 44 -1.20 -6.34 -18.51
CA SER A 44 -1.35 -7.76 -18.14
C SER A 44 -1.54 -7.99 -16.64
N GLU A 45 -1.07 -7.09 -15.77
CA GLU A 45 -1.03 -7.28 -14.30
C GLU A 45 -1.91 -6.30 -13.51
N THR A 46 -2.86 -5.63 -14.18
CA THR A 46 -3.77 -4.68 -13.52
C THR A 46 -4.61 -5.35 -12.43
N TRP A 47 -5.01 -6.62 -12.62
CA TRP A 47 -5.86 -7.32 -11.67
C TRP A 47 -5.11 -7.69 -10.39
N GLU A 48 -3.84 -8.04 -10.52
CA GLU A 48 -2.89 -8.33 -9.44
C GLU A 48 -2.64 -7.07 -8.61
N ALA A 49 -2.47 -5.92 -9.27
CA ALA A 49 -2.37 -4.64 -8.59
C ALA A 49 -3.63 -4.30 -7.77
N LEU A 50 -4.82 -4.56 -8.33
CA LEU A 50 -6.08 -4.36 -7.62
C LEU A 50 -6.23 -5.33 -6.43
N ALA A 51 -5.90 -6.61 -6.62
CA ALA A 51 -5.94 -7.60 -5.55
C ALA A 51 -5.02 -7.23 -4.38
N LEU A 52 -3.81 -6.74 -4.68
CA LEU A 52 -2.89 -6.22 -3.65
C LEU A 52 -3.52 -5.05 -2.88
N ILE A 53 -4.10 -4.07 -3.58
CA ILE A 53 -4.73 -2.91 -2.94
C ILE A 53 -5.89 -3.36 -2.04
N SER A 54 -6.74 -4.27 -2.51
CA SER A 54 -7.84 -4.82 -1.72
C SER A 54 -7.37 -5.55 -0.47
N ALA A 55 -6.32 -6.37 -0.57
CA ALA A 55 -5.75 -7.07 0.58
C ALA A 55 -5.20 -6.09 1.62
N LEU A 56 -4.42 -5.09 1.19
CA LEU A 56 -3.86 -4.07 2.07
C LEU A 56 -4.95 -3.25 2.76
N ALA A 57 -6.00 -2.86 2.04
CA ALA A 57 -7.13 -2.14 2.62
C ALA A 57 -7.87 -3.01 3.67
N GLY A 58 -8.09 -4.29 3.38
CA GLY A 58 -8.71 -5.24 4.30
C GLY A 58 -7.92 -5.45 5.59
N GLU A 59 -6.59 -5.55 5.49
CA GLU A 59 -5.71 -5.63 6.66
C GLU A 59 -5.78 -4.37 7.53
N ARG A 60 -5.76 -3.18 6.92
CA ARG A 60 -5.85 -1.91 7.67
C ARG A 60 -7.17 -1.78 8.42
N LEU A 61 -8.28 -2.20 7.81
CA LEU A 61 -9.59 -2.18 8.46
C LEU A 61 -9.65 -3.17 9.63
N SER A 62 -9.02 -4.34 9.49
CA SER A 62 -8.96 -5.35 10.54
C SER A 62 -8.11 -4.90 11.74
N GLN A 63 -7.03 -4.17 11.48
CA GLN A 63 -6.15 -3.60 12.52
C GLN A 63 -6.72 -2.35 13.19
N GLY A 64 -7.65 -1.65 12.54
CA GLY A 64 -8.33 -0.46 13.05
C GLY A 64 -9.64 -0.71 13.79
N ALA A 65 -10.04 -1.97 14.02
CA ALA A 65 -11.23 -2.27 14.79
C ALA A 65 -11.10 -1.67 16.20
N PRO A 66 -11.99 -0.76 16.63
CA PRO A 66 -11.90 -0.18 17.96
C PRO A 66 -12.07 -1.32 18.97
N LEU A 67 -11.10 -1.45 19.88
CA LEU A 67 -11.28 -2.18 21.11
C LEU A 67 -12.58 -1.67 21.72
N ARG A 68 -13.64 -2.49 21.69
CA ARG A 68 -14.86 -2.23 22.45
C ARG A 68 -14.40 -2.00 23.88
N HIS A 69 -14.49 -0.76 24.35
CA HIS A 69 -14.39 -0.44 25.77
C HIS A 69 -15.33 -1.42 26.48
N SER A 70 -14.76 -2.41 27.15
CA SER A 70 -15.50 -3.14 28.17
C SER A 70 -15.76 -2.12 29.26
N SER A 71 -16.96 -1.57 29.27
CA SER A 71 -17.49 -0.81 30.39
C SER A 71 -17.59 -1.77 31.56
N THR A 72 -16.51 -1.89 32.33
CA THR A 72 -16.58 -2.50 33.66
C THR A 72 -17.32 -1.51 34.53
N ILE A 73 -18.62 -1.76 34.71
CA ILE A 73 -19.50 -1.05 35.62
C ILE A 73 -18.90 -1.19 37.02
N PHE A 74 -18.50 -0.08 37.65
CA PHE A 74 -18.25 -0.03 39.09
C PHE A 74 -19.58 -0.27 39.80
N SER A 75 -19.72 -1.38 40.50
CA SER A 75 -20.78 -1.59 41.49
C SER A 75 -20.19 -1.29 42.86
N THR A 76 -20.60 -0.16 43.43
CA THR A 76 -20.41 0.17 44.84
C THR A 76 -21.53 -0.46 45.64
N SER A 77 -21.19 -1.26 46.65
CA SER A 77 -22.01 -1.52 47.83
C SER A 77 -21.08 -1.83 49.00
#